data_AF-K9T6Z6-F1
#
_entry.id   AF-K9T6Z6-F1
#
_cell.length_a   1.000
_cell.length_b   1.000
_cell.length_c   1.000
_cell.angle_alpha   90.00
_cell.angle_beta   90.00
_cell.angle_gamma   90.00
#
_symmetry.space_group_name_H-M   'P 1'
#
loop_
_entity.id
_entity.type
_entity.pdbx_description
1 polymer ?
#
loop_
_entity_poly.entity_id
_entity_poly.type
_entity_poly.pdbx_seq_one_letter_code
_entity_poly.pdbx_strand_id
1 'polypeptide(L)'
;MVVYFDRVKQISSKAYQMQKSTGLDFEECVEILEAIRKEVGDFCFWGANERLYKLILGYRQEGYPPRRAAFKALQDFYCQN
;
A
#
# COMPACT_ATOMS: atom_id res chain seq x y z
N MET A 1 5.87 8.12 25.99
CA MET A 1 6.45 6.94 25.31
C MET A 1 5.33 5.96 24.96
N VAL A 2 4.45 6.27 23.99
CA VAL A 2 3.45 5.29 23.48
C VAL A 2 3.08 5.69 22.04
N VAL A 3 3.94 5.42 21.05
CA VAL A 3 3.57 5.54 19.62
C VAL A 3 4.24 4.46 18.74
N TYR A 4 5.26 3.76 19.24
CA TYR A 4 6.00 2.78 18.43
C TYR A 4 5.38 1.36 18.41
N PHE A 5 4.57 0.99 19.42
CA PHE A 5 3.94 -0.34 19.51
C PHE A 5 2.68 -0.52 18.64
N ASP A 6 2.17 0.55 18.04
CA ASP A 6 0.94 0.52 17.22
C ASP A 6 1.25 0.37 15.73
N ARG A 7 2.40 0.88 15.27
CA ARG A 7 2.75 0.98 13.84
C ARG A 7 2.97 -0.37 13.16
N VAL A 8 3.63 -1.30 13.83
CA VAL A 8 3.89 -2.65 13.28
C VAL A 8 2.56 -3.42 13.16
N LYS A 9 1.71 -3.35 14.18
CA LYS A 9 0.38 -3.97 14.16
C LYS A 9 -0.51 -3.40 13.05
N GLN A 10 -0.42 -2.09 12.81
CA GLN A 10 -1.21 -1.42 11.79
C GLN A 10 -0.76 -1.78 10.36
N ILE A 11 0.55 -1.89 10.10
CA ILE A 11 1.07 -2.39 8.80
C ILE A 11 0.66 -3.84 8.58
N SER A 12 0.79 -4.71 9.59
CA SER A 12 0.37 -6.11 9.47
C SER A 12 -1.13 -6.24 9.19
N SER A 13 -1.97 -5.40 9.81
CA SER A 13 -3.41 -5.38 9.56
C SER A 13 -3.75 -4.95 8.12
N LYS A 14 -3.13 -3.87 7.63
CA LYS A 14 -3.29 -3.40 6.24
C LYS A 14 -2.74 -4.41 5.23
N ALA A 15 -1.62 -5.05 5.54
CA ALA A 15 -1.03 -6.10 4.70
C ALA A 15 -1.97 -7.30 4.57
N TYR A 16 -2.62 -7.70 5.66
CA TYR A 16 -3.63 -8.76 5.64
C TYR A 16 -4.85 -8.39 4.76
N GLN A 17 -5.31 -7.14 4.82
CA GLN A 17 -6.39 -6.65 3.95
C GLN A 17 -5.95 -6.66 2.48
N MET A 18 -4.75 -6.16 2.18
CA MET A 18 -4.20 -6.15 0.83
C MET A 18 -4.03 -7.56 0.27
N GLN A 19 -3.48 -8.49 1.06
CA GLN A 19 -3.34 -9.89 0.72
C GLN A 19 -4.69 -10.51 0.36
N LYS A 20 -5.72 -10.30 1.19
CA LYS A 20 -7.07 -10.82 0.91
C LYS A 20 -7.67 -10.25 -0.39
N SER A 21 -7.39 -9.00 -0.70
CA SER A 21 -7.93 -8.33 -1.89
C SER A 21 -7.17 -8.60 -3.18
N THR A 22 -5.86 -8.89 -3.10
CA THR A 22 -4.95 -8.99 -4.25
C THR A 22 -4.41 -10.39 -4.49
N GLY A 23 -4.44 -11.26 -3.48
CA GLY A 23 -3.83 -12.59 -3.53
C GLY A 23 -2.30 -12.59 -3.46
N LEU A 24 -1.66 -11.44 -3.23
CA LEU A 24 -0.20 -11.33 -3.09
C LEU A 24 0.29 -11.97 -1.79
N ASP A 25 1.57 -12.31 -1.76
CA ASP A 25 2.20 -12.80 -0.54
C ASP A 25 2.21 -11.72 0.55
N PHE A 26 2.18 -12.15 1.82
CA PHE A 26 2.13 -11.24 2.95
C PHE A 26 3.39 -10.37 3.03
N GLU A 27 4.57 -10.94 2.77
CA GLU A 27 5.83 -10.18 2.79
C GLU A 27 5.84 -9.12 1.69
N GLU A 28 5.38 -9.47 0.49
CA GLU A 28 5.24 -8.51 -0.62
C GLU A 28 4.24 -7.39 -0.30
N CYS A 29 3.13 -7.71 0.36
CA CYS A 29 2.17 -6.70 0.83
C CYS A 29 2.80 -5.75 1.86
N VAL A 30 3.60 -6.28 2.80
CA VAL A 30 4.31 -5.46 3.80
C VAL A 30 5.33 -4.55 3.11
N GLU A 31 6.12 -5.06 2.16
CA GLU A 31 7.10 -4.27 1.41
C GLU A 31 6.44 -3.11 0.65
N ILE A 32 5.34 -3.39 -0.06
CA ILE A 32 4.59 -2.37 -0.81
C ILE A 32 4.07 -1.28 0.15
N LEU A 33 3.47 -1.70 1.26
CA LEU A 33 2.91 -0.80 2.27
C LEU A 33 3.98 0.03 2.99
N GLU A 34 5.12 -0.57 3.30
CA GLU A 34 6.29 0.15 3.84
C GLU A 34 6.83 1.18 2.85
N ALA A 35 6.92 0.82 1.57
CA ALA A 35 7.37 1.72 0.52
C ALA A 35 6.41 2.91 0.37
N ILE A 36 5.09 2.65 0.36
CA ILE A 36 4.06 3.70 0.35
C ILE A 36 4.23 4.65 1.53
N ARG A 37 4.38 4.10 2.75
CA ARG A 37 4.52 4.89 3.97
C ARG A 37 5.77 5.76 3.93
N LYS A 38 6.93 5.18 3.56
CA LYS A 38 8.22 5.88 3.54
C LYS A 38 8.26 7.04 2.54
N GLU A 39 7.51 6.93 1.44
CA GLU A 39 7.66 7.85 0.31
C GLU A 39 6.52 8.82 0.11
N VAL A 40 5.30 8.41 0.42
CA VAL A 40 4.10 9.22 0.27
C VAL A 40 3.60 9.74 1.63
N GLY A 41 4.15 9.19 2.72
CA GLY A 41 3.83 9.58 4.08
C GLY A 41 2.64 8.81 4.65
N ASP A 42 2.51 8.91 5.98
CA ASP A 42 1.50 8.16 6.75
C ASP A 42 0.06 8.45 6.26
N PHE A 43 -0.23 9.64 5.75
CA PHE A 43 -1.58 10.05 5.30
C PHE A 43 -2.15 9.16 4.19
N CYS A 44 -1.37 8.86 3.14
CA CYS A 44 -1.79 8.00 2.04
C CYS A 44 -1.85 6.51 2.46
N PHE A 45 -1.01 6.11 3.41
CA PHE A 45 -1.05 4.77 3.99
C PHE A 45 -2.34 4.53 4.80
N TRP A 46 -2.80 5.51 5.58
CA TRP A 46 -4.06 5.41 6.33
C TRP A 46 -5.29 5.38 5.43
N GLY A 47 -5.28 6.16 4.35
CA GLY A 47 -6.37 6.22 3.36
C GLY A 47 -6.46 5.03 2.40
N ALA A 48 -5.45 4.16 2.36
CA ALA A 48 -5.41 3.01 1.45
C ALA A 48 -6.59 2.04 1.69
N ASN A 49 -7.33 1.73 0.62
CA ASN A 49 -8.49 0.85 0.63
C ASN A 49 -8.41 -0.17 -0.51
N GLU A 50 -9.39 -1.06 -0.60
CA GLU A 50 -9.42 -2.14 -1.61
C GLU A 50 -9.26 -1.65 -3.05
N ARG A 51 -9.86 -0.50 -3.40
CA ARG A 51 -9.73 0.08 -4.75
C ARG A 51 -8.29 0.51 -5.03
N LEU A 52 -7.62 1.14 -4.06
CA LEU A 52 -6.22 1.49 -4.19
C LEU A 52 -5.33 0.24 -4.31
N TYR A 53 -5.58 -0.82 -3.53
CA TYR A 53 -4.82 -2.07 -3.63
C TYR A 53 -4.93 -2.72 -5.01
N LYS A 54 -6.13 -2.73 -5.60
CA LYS A 54 -6.35 -3.26 -6.95
C LYS A 54 -5.62 -2.43 -8.01
N LEU A 55 -5.59 -1.10 -7.88
CA LEU A 55 -4.82 -0.23 -8.77
C LEU A 55 -3.31 -0.50 -8.66
N ILE A 56 -2.80 -0.66 -7.43
CA ILE A 56 -1.39 -1.01 -7.21
C ILE A 56 -1.07 -2.35 -7.87
N LEU A 57 -1.92 -3.36 -7.69
CA LEU A 57 -1.75 -4.66 -8.33
C LEU A 57 -1.78 -4.55 -9.86
N GLY A 58 -2.69 -3.76 -10.43
CA GLY A 58 -2.75 -3.52 -11.88
C GLY A 58 -1.41 -3.00 -12.41
N TYR A 59 -0.83 -1.99 -11.75
CA TYR A 59 0.49 -1.49 -12.13
C TYR A 59 1.63 -2.49 -11.90
N ARG A 60 1.55 -3.34 -10.87
CA ARG A 60 2.51 -4.44 -10.69
C ARG A 60 2.47 -5.40 -11.88
N GLN A 61 1.27 -5.74 -12.37
CA GLN A 61 1.07 -6.62 -13.52
C GLN A 61 1.51 -5.99 -14.84
N GLU A 62 1.46 -4.66 -14.95
CA GLU A 62 2.07 -3.91 -16.07
C GLU A 62 3.61 -3.90 -16.02
N GLY A 63 4.22 -4.46 -14.97
CA GLY A 63 5.67 -4.56 -14.81
C GLY A 63 6.29 -3.41 -14.01
N TYR A 64 5.49 -2.56 -13.36
CA TYR A 64 6.04 -1.50 -12.52
C TYR A 64 6.65 -2.11 -11.24
N PRO A 65 7.84 -1.62 -10.82
CA PRO A 65 8.39 -1.99 -9.53
C PRO A 65 7.47 -1.50 -8.40
N PRO A 66 7.47 -2.17 -7.23
CA PRO A 66 6.51 -1.94 -6.13
C PRO A 66 6.28 -0.46 -5.80
N ARG A 67 7.38 0.27 -5.64
CA ARG A 67 7.41 1.71 -5.38
C ARG A 67 6.71 2.55 -6.46
N ARG A 68 7.01 2.30 -7.73
CA ARG A 68 6.42 3.06 -8.85
C ARG A 68 4.95 2.71 -9.06
N ALA A 69 4.58 1.44 -8.88
CA ALA A 69 3.20 0.99 -8.92
C ALA A 69 2.35 1.68 -7.84
N ALA A 70 2.88 1.71 -6.61
CA ALA A 70 2.31 2.43 -5.48
C ALA A 70 2.11 3.92 -5.77
N PHE A 71 3.16 4.60 -6.23
CA PHE A 71 3.11 6.04 -6.48
C PHE A 71 2.14 6.38 -7.61
N LYS A 72 2.16 5.62 -8.71
CA LYS A 72 1.24 5.83 -9.84
C LYS A 72 -0.21 5.54 -9.45
N ALA A 73 -0.47 4.47 -8.72
CA ALA A 73 -1.79 4.17 -8.18
C ALA A 73 -2.31 5.30 -7.27
N LEU A 74 -1.45 5.87 -6.43
CA LEU A 74 -1.81 7.00 -5.56
C LEU A 74 -2.08 8.27 -6.37
N GLN A 75 -1.26 8.57 -7.37
CA GLN A 75 -1.51 9.67 -8.30
C GLN A 75 -2.87 9.50 -8.98
N ASP A 76 -3.16 8.36 -9.57
CA ASP A 76 -4.43 8.15 -10.26
C ASP A 76 -5.63 8.10 -9.30
N PHE A 77 -5.43 7.64 -8.07
CA PHE A 77 -6.48 7.57 -7.07
C PHE A 77 -6.88 8.96 -6.54
N TYR A 78 -5.92 9.88 -6.35
CA TYR A 78 -6.17 11.21 -5.80
C TYR A 78 -6.26 12.33 -6.85
N CYS A 79 -5.64 12.16 -8.01
CA CYS A 79 -5.60 13.14 -9.10
C CYS A 79 -6.60 12.85 -10.22
N GLN A 80 -7.45 11.81 -10.11
CA GLN A 80 -8.68 11.73 -10.90
C GLN A 80 -9.71 12.75 -10.37
N ASN A 81 -9.42 14.02 -10.64
CA ASN A 81 -10.34 15.16 -10.71
C ASN A 81 -10.00 15.95 -11.96
#